data_AF-A0A8S9W9B7-F1
#
_entry.id   AF-A0A8S9W9B7-F1
#
_cell.length_a   1.000
_cell.length_b   1.000
_cell.length_c   1.000
_cell.angle_alpha   90.00
_cell.angle_beta   90.00
_cell.angle_gamma   90.00
#
_symmetry.space_group_name_H-M   'P 1'
#
loop_
_entity.id
_entity.type
_entity.pdbx_description
1 polymer ?
#
loop_
_entity_poly.entity_id
_entity_poly.type
_entity_poly.pdbx_seq_one_letter_code
_entity_poly.pdbx_strand_id
1 'polypeptide(L)'
;MAFSLTIIIILIGISYGFSKKGTEDYFHILIKGLKIGLVLGLILGLISFLIGGLSGGIESAIAGGLIGGFTGSIVFIVIMGIVTVEFIIGVLIGDIIEKVLRK
;
A
#
# COMPACT_ATOMS: atom_id res chain seq x y z
N MET A 1 -10.19 -3.92 -14.62
CA MET A 1 -10.15 -2.87 -13.57
C MET A 1 -8.78 -2.71 -12.94
N ALA A 2 -8.06 -3.79 -12.61
CA ALA A 2 -6.71 -3.71 -12.01
C ALA A 2 -5.69 -2.94 -12.85
N PHE A 3 -5.66 -3.17 -14.18
CA PHE A 3 -4.70 -2.52 -15.09
C PHE A 3 -4.82 -0.98 -15.11
N SER A 4 -6.02 -0.47 -14.91
CA SER A 4 -6.31 0.97 -14.90
C SER A 4 -5.69 1.66 -13.69
N LEU A 5 -5.73 1.01 -12.52
CA LEU A 5 -5.16 1.55 -11.27
C LEU A 5 -3.63 1.56 -11.32
N THR A 6 -3.00 0.49 -11.79
CA THR A 6 -1.54 0.41 -11.96
C THR A 6 -1.02 1.55 -12.83
N ILE A 7 -1.67 1.84 -13.96
CA ILE A 7 -1.26 2.95 -14.84
C ILE A 7 -1.34 4.30 -14.10
N ILE A 8 -2.43 4.53 -13.36
CA ILE A 8 -2.61 5.78 -12.61
C ILE A 8 -1.54 5.92 -11.53
N ILE A 9 -1.27 4.86 -10.77
CA ILE A 9 -0.25 4.85 -9.70
C ILE A 9 1.13 5.17 -10.27
N ILE A 10 1.49 4.54 -11.39
CA ILE A 10 2.75 4.78 -12.07
C ILE A 10 2.82 6.24 -12.56
N LEU A 11 1.76 6.79 -13.16
CA LEU A 11 1.72 8.19 -13.60
C LEU A 11 1.87 9.18 -12.43
N ILE A 12 1.24 8.91 -11.28
CA ILE A 12 1.41 9.71 -10.07
C ILE A 12 2.86 9.63 -9.59
N GLY A 13 3.45 8.43 -9.58
CA GLY A 13 4.86 8.23 -9.28
C GLY A 13 5.76 9.05 -10.20
N ILE A 14 5.54 8.98 -11.53
CA ILE A 14 6.29 9.76 -12.52
C ILE A 14 6.18 11.26 -12.24
N SER A 15 4.97 11.77 -12.02
CA SER A 15 4.76 13.18 -11.74
C SER A 15 5.45 13.63 -10.45
N TYR A 16 5.48 12.76 -9.44
CA TYR A 16 6.12 13.02 -8.16
C TYR A 16 7.65 13.02 -8.29
N GLY A 17 8.24 11.99 -8.92
CA GLY A 17 9.68 11.92 -9.18
C GLY A 17 10.18 13.01 -10.12
N PHE A 18 9.38 13.43 -11.10
CA PHE A 18 9.73 14.58 -11.94
C PHE A 18 9.72 15.92 -11.16
N SER A 19 8.90 16.02 -10.09
CA SER A 19 8.74 17.25 -9.31
C SER A 19 9.74 17.36 -8.16
N LYS A 20 10.22 16.25 -7.61
CA LYS A 20 11.20 16.21 -6.51
C LYS A 20 12.53 15.67 -7.01
N LYS A 21 13.60 16.45 -6.82
CA LYS A 21 14.97 16.03 -7.14
C LYS A 21 15.33 14.72 -6.44
N GLY A 22 15.88 13.77 -7.21
CA GLY A 22 16.27 12.39 -6.87
C GLY A 22 17.22 12.15 -5.69
N THR A 23 16.87 12.66 -4.53
CA THR A 23 17.50 12.39 -3.22
C THR A 23 16.64 11.48 -2.35
N GLU A 24 15.58 10.89 -2.91
CA GLU A 24 14.68 10.05 -2.14
C GLU A 24 15.26 8.65 -1.90
N ASP A 25 15.28 8.27 -0.62
CA ASP A 25 15.62 6.92 -0.20
C ASP A 25 14.41 5.99 -0.45
N TYR A 26 14.41 5.38 -1.63
CA TYR A 26 13.37 4.44 -2.09
C TYR A 26 13.15 3.29 -1.11
N PHE A 27 14.21 2.81 -0.46
CA PHE A 27 14.11 1.75 0.54
C PHE A 27 13.37 2.26 1.77
N HIS A 28 13.63 3.49 2.18
CA HIS A 28 12.92 4.13 3.28
C HIS A 28 11.43 4.36 2.97
N ILE A 29 11.08 4.71 1.73
CA ILE A 29 9.68 4.83 1.27
C ILE A 29 8.98 3.47 1.32
N LEU A 30 9.64 2.42 0.83
CA LEU A 30 9.09 1.06 0.86
C LEU A 30 8.82 0.59 2.30
N ILE A 31 9.79 0.76 3.20
CA ILE A 31 9.64 0.38 4.62
C ILE A 31 8.54 1.19 5.31
N LYS A 32 8.42 2.50 5.01
CA LYS A 32 7.31 3.31 5.53
C LYS A 32 5.97 2.83 5.00
N GLY A 33 5.87 2.54 3.70
CA GLY A 33 4.66 1.99 3.07
C GLY A 33 4.23 0.67 3.70
N LEU A 34 5.17 -0.27 3.88
CA LEU A 34 4.92 -1.54 4.57
C LEU A 34 4.51 -1.35 6.03
N LYS A 35 5.17 -0.46 6.78
CA LYS A 35 4.79 -0.16 8.17
C LYS A 35 3.38 0.41 8.28
N ILE A 36 3.04 1.37 7.42
CA ILE A 36 1.68 1.95 7.38
C ILE A 36 0.66 0.87 6.99
N GLY A 37 0.97 0.05 5.98
CA GLY A 37 0.14 -1.07 5.56
C GLY A 37 -0.12 -2.07 6.69
N LEU A 38 0.92 -2.42 7.46
CA LEU A 38 0.82 -3.31 8.62
C LEU A 38 -0.07 -2.71 9.72
N VAL A 39 0.14 -1.44 10.08
CA VAL A 39 -0.63 -0.76 11.13
C VAL A 39 -2.11 -0.66 10.72
N LEU A 40 -2.40 -0.22 9.49
CA LEU A 40 -3.77 -0.11 8.99
C LEU A 40 -4.44 -1.48 8.87
N GLY A 41 -3.73 -2.49 8.37
CA GLY A 41 -4.23 -3.86 8.31
C GLY A 41 -4.64 -4.39 9.68
N LEU A 42 -3.78 -4.17 10.69
CA LEU A 42 -4.05 -4.59 12.07
C LEU A 42 -5.30 -3.89 12.65
N ILE A 43 -5.41 -2.57 12.45
CA ILE A 43 -6.57 -1.78 12.93
C ILE A 43 -7.86 -2.26 12.28
N LEU A 44 -7.88 -2.44 10.96
CA LEU A 44 -9.06 -2.92 10.23
C LEU A 44 -9.42 -4.36 10.61
N GLY A 45 -8.42 -5.21 10.85
CA GLY A 45 -8.62 -6.58 11.36
C GLY A 45 -9.27 -6.58 12.74
N LEU A 46 -8.81 -5.73 13.66
CA LEU A 46 -9.39 -5.58 15.00
C LEU A 46 -10.83 -5.05 14.95
N ILE A 47 -11.10 -4.06 14.09
CA ILE A 47 -12.46 -3.55 13.89
C ILE A 47 -13.39 -4.67 13.38
N SER A 48 -12.92 -5.46 12.41
CA SER A 48 -13.69 -6.60 11.86
C SER A 48 -13.96 -7.67 12.92
N PHE A 49 -12.99 -7.96 13.80
CA PHE A 49 -13.18 -8.86 14.94
C PHE A 49 -14.27 -8.36 15.89
N LEU A 50 -14.24 -7.07 16.24
CA LEU A 50 -15.15 -6.47 17.21
C LEU A 50 -16.59 -6.42 16.68
N ILE A 51 -16.77 -6.05 15.41
CA ILE A 51 -18.08 -6.03 14.74
C ILE A 51 -18.61 -7.45 14.53
N GLY A 52 -17.76 -8.39 14.09
CA GLY A 52 -18.12 -9.79 13.90
C GLY A 52 -18.56 -10.48 15.19
N GLY A 53 -17.92 -10.17 16.31
CA GLY A 53 -18.28 -10.68 17.62
C GLY A 53 -19.53 -10.05 18.22
N LEU A 54 -19.77 -8.76 17.97
CA LEU A 54 -20.98 -8.08 18.42
C LEU A 54 -22.24 -8.59 17.70
N SER A 55 -22.11 -8.96 16.42
CA SER A 55 -23.25 -9.31 15.56
C SER A 55 -23.58 -10.81 15.51
N GLY A 56 -22.59 -11.70 15.69
CA GLY A 56 -22.79 -13.15 15.52
C GLY A 56 -22.24 -14.02 16.65
N GLY A 57 -21.83 -13.42 17.78
CA GLY A 57 -21.24 -14.16 18.90
C GLY A 57 -19.77 -14.56 18.67
N ILE A 58 -19.21 -15.35 19.60
CA ILE A 58 -17.77 -15.67 19.65
C ILE A 58 -17.29 -16.43 18.41
N GLU A 59 -18.09 -17.36 17.88
CA GLU A 59 -17.71 -18.12 16.67
C GLU A 59 -17.59 -17.21 15.44
N SER A 60 -18.52 -16.27 15.28
CA SER A 60 -18.48 -15.26 14.22
C SER A 60 -17.35 -14.23 14.43
N ALA A 61 -17.01 -13.91 15.68
CA ALA A 61 -15.84 -13.09 16.00
C ALA A 61 -14.54 -13.76 15.55
N ILE A 62 -14.38 -15.05 15.86
CA ILE A 62 -13.18 -15.82 15.53
C ILE A 62 -13.09 -16.02 14.02
N ALA A 63 -14.19 -16.35 13.34
CA ALA A 63 -14.20 -16.48 11.88
C ALA A 63 -13.94 -15.14 11.18
N GLY A 64 -14.63 -14.07 11.57
CA GLY A 64 -14.51 -12.76 10.95
C GLY A 64 -13.21 -12.02 11.26
N GLY A 65 -12.71 -12.11 12.49
CA GLY A 65 -11.54 -11.36 12.92
C GLY A 65 -10.25 -12.16 12.98
N LEU A 66 -10.27 -13.46 13.30
CA LEU A 66 -9.05 -14.26 13.33
C LEU A 66 -8.71 -14.80 11.94
N ILE A 67 -9.70 -15.33 11.20
CA ILE A 67 -9.47 -15.85 9.85
C ILE A 67 -9.62 -14.72 8.84
N GLY A 68 -10.76 -14.02 8.82
CA GLY A 68 -11.00 -12.90 7.93
C GLY A 68 -10.05 -11.72 8.17
N GLY A 69 -9.83 -11.35 9.43
CA GLY A 69 -8.94 -10.25 9.79
C GLY A 69 -7.46 -10.55 9.54
N PHE A 70 -6.96 -11.75 9.84
CA PHE A 70 -5.55 -12.08 9.63
C PHE A 70 -5.23 -12.30 8.15
N THR A 71 -6.05 -13.08 7.44
CA THR A 71 -5.90 -13.25 5.98
C THR A 71 -6.10 -11.91 5.26
N GLY A 72 -7.08 -11.11 5.68
CA GLY A 72 -7.31 -9.77 5.15
C GLY A 72 -6.13 -8.82 5.39
N SER A 73 -5.51 -8.87 6.57
CA SER A 73 -4.32 -8.07 6.89
C SER A 73 -3.14 -8.44 6.01
N ILE A 74 -2.89 -9.74 5.80
CA ILE A 74 -1.81 -10.22 4.92
C ILE A 74 -2.06 -9.75 3.48
N VAL A 75 -3.28 -9.95 2.97
CA VAL A 75 -3.65 -9.50 1.63
C VAL A 75 -3.48 -7.98 1.49
N PHE A 76 -3.89 -7.22 2.49
CA PHE A 76 -3.74 -5.76 2.51
C PHE A 76 -2.27 -5.32 2.48
N ILE A 77 -1.40 -5.96 3.28
CA ILE A 77 0.05 -5.69 3.28
C ILE A 77 0.65 -5.99 1.91
N VAL A 78 0.28 -7.12 1.29
CA VAL A 78 0.76 -7.49 -0.05
C VAL A 78 0.32 -6.48 -1.09
N ILE A 79 -0.96 -6.08 -1.09
CA ILE A 79 -1.49 -5.06 -2.01
C ILE A 79 -0.77 -3.72 -1.82
N MET A 80 -0.61 -3.26 -0.57
CA MET A 80 0.11 -2.02 -0.29
C MET A 80 1.57 -2.09 -0.72
N GLY A 81 2.21 -3.25 -0.58
CA GLY A 81 3.55 -3.51 -1.10
C GLY A 81 3.62 -3.36 -2.62
N ILE A 82 2.69 -4.00 -3.35
CA ILE A 82 2.60 -3.89 -4.82
C ILE A 82 2.40 -2.44 -5.25
N VAL A 83 1.42 -1.74 -4.67
CA VAL A 83 1.13 -0.32 -4.97
C VAL A 83 2.35 0.57 -4.70
N THR A 84 3.06 0.31 -3.61
CA THR A 84 4.27 1.08 -3.26
C THR A 84 5.39 0.84 -4.28
N VAL A 85 5.58 -0.40 -4.73
CA VAL A 85 6.57 -0.73 -5.76
C VAL A 85 6.22 -0.09 -7.11
N GLU A 86 4.97 -0.17 -7.55
CA GLU A 86 4.49 0.50 -8.77
C GLU A 86 4.72 2.01 -8.72
N PHE A 87 4.41 2.63 -7.58
CA PHE A 87 4.68 4.04 -7.35
C PHE A 87 6.17 4.36 -7.44
N ILE A 88 7.04 3.59 -6.77
CA ILE A 88 8.51 3.77 -6.79
C ILE A 88 9.05 3.65 -8.22
N ILE A 89 8.56 2.67 -9.01
CA ILE A 89 8.93 2.54 -10.43
C ILE A 89 8.57 3.82 -11.19
N GLY A 90 7.36 4.35 -10.96
CA GLY A 90 6.96 5.64 -11.50
C GLY A 90 7.91 6.76 -11.09
N VAL A 91 8.24 6.89 -9.80
CA VAL A 91 9.17 7.90 -9.28
C VAL A 91 10.53 7.82 -9.96
N LEU A 92 11.09 6.62 -10.09
CA LEU A 92 12.37 6.38 -10.78
C LEU A 92 12.34 6.86 -12.24
N ILE A 93 11.25 6.57 -12.97
CA ILE A 93 11.07 7.02 -14.34
C ILE A 93 10.98 8.55 -14.39
N GLY A 94 10.19 9.17 -13.50
CA GLY A 94 10.08 10.62 -13.38
C GLY A 94 11.42 11.30 -13.11
N ASP A 95 12.21 10.73 -12.21
CA ASP A 95 13.58 11.14 -11.87
C ASP A 95 14.52 11.10 -13.09
N ILE A 96 14.46 10.02 -13.88
CA ILE A 96 15.27 9.87 -15.09
C ILE A 96 14.87 10.91 -16.13
N ILE A 97 13.56 11.11 -16.34
CA ILE A 97 13.02 12.11 -17.26
C ILE A 97 13.50 13.51 -16.84
N GLU A 98 13.40 13.85 -15.55
CA GLU A 98 13.87 15.13 -15.01
C GLU A 98 15.36 15.36 -15.28
N LYS A 99 16.20 14.36 -14.97
CA LYS A 99 17.66 14.44 -15.20
C LYS A 99 18.04 14.61 -16.67
N VAL A 100 17.23 14.09 -17.59
CA VAL A 100 17.46 14.21 -19.04
C VAL A 100 16.96 15.56 -19.56
N LEU A 101 15.79 16.04 -19.10
CA LEU A 101 15.16 17.28 -19.57
C LEU A 101 15.71 18.56 -18.93
N ARG A 102 16.14 18.49 -17.67
CA ARG A 102 16.68 19.65 -16.91
C ARG A 102 18.22 19.61 -16.81
N LYS A 103 18.86 18.80 -17.66
CA LYS A 103 20.29 18.88 -17.91
C LYS A 103 20.63 20.10 -18.75
#